data_AF-A0A9D6UE80-F1
#
_entry.id   AF-A0A9D6UE80-F1
#
_cell.length_a   1.000
_cell.length_b   1.000
_cell.length_c   1.000
_cell.angle_alpha   90.00
_cell.angle_beta   90.00
_cell.angle_gamma   90.00
#
_symmetry.space_group_name_H-M   'P 1'
#
loop_
_entity.id
_entity.type
_entity.pdbx_description
1 polymer ?
#
loop_
_entity_poly.entity_id
_entity_poly.type
_entity_poly.pdbx_seq_one_letter_code
_entity_poly.pdbx_strand_id
1 'polypeptide(L)' 'DGSSGLDAVNEILVSLSIPVIFVTAYPERFLTGEPPEPAFLIAKPFNVESLKAVISQALFFERRAGRREQNAPRVGM' A
#
# COMPACT_ATOMS: atom_id res chain seq x y z
N ASP A 1 7.02 -14.71 -16.39
CA ASP A 1 6.66 -13.87 -17.55
C ASP A 1 7.53 -12.61 -17.64
N GLY A 2 8.28 -12.25 -16.58
CA GLY A 2 9.12 -11.04 -16.60
C GLY A 2 8.32 -9.77 -16.34
N SER A 3 7.03 -9.89 -15.99
CA SER A 3 6.20 -8.77 -15.59
C SER A 3 6.54 -8.31 -14.17
N SER A 4 6.35 -7.02 -13.91
CA SER A 4 6.58 -6.41 -12.60
C SER A 4 5.26 -6.21 -11.88
N GLY A 5 5.15 -6.71 -10.65
CA GLY A 5 3.98 -6.44 -9.81
C GLY A 5 3.83 -4.95 -9.48
N LEU A 6 4.91 -4.17 -9.49
CA LEU A 6 4.88 -2.74 -9.21
C LEU A 6 4.27 -1.95 -10.38
N ASP A 7 4.60 -2.33 -11.61
CA ASP A 7 4.02 -1.72 -12.81
C ASP A 7 2.52 -2.03 -12.89
N ALA A 8 2.15 -3.28 -12.64
CA ALA A 8 0.74 -3.68 -12.58
C ALA A 8 -0.05 -2.90 -11.50
N VAL A 9 0.56 -2.68 -10.33
CA VAL A 9 -0.05 -1.86 -9.27
C VAL A 9 -0.22 -0.41 -9.72
N ASN A 10 0.80 0.19 -10.36
CA ASN A 10 0.71 1.57 -10.84
C ASN A 10 -0.45 1.73 -11.83
N GLU A 11 -0.63 0.78 -12.75
CA GLU A 11 -1.77 0.79 -13.68
C GLU A 11 -3.13 0.69 -12.96
N ILE A 12 -3.25 -0.15 -11.94
CA ILE A 12 -4.47 -0.29 -11.13
C ILE A 12 -4.79 1.01 -10.39
N LEU A 13 -3.77 1.62 -9.78
CA LEU A 13 -3.92 2.83 -8.96
C LEU A 13 -4.28 4.08 -9.79
N VAL A 14 -4.09 4.07 -11.10
CA VAL A 14 -4.60 5.13 -12.00
C VAL A 14 -6.13 5.21 -11.94
N SER A 15 -6.82 4.08 -11.76
CA SER A 15 -8.29 4.02 -11.81
C SER A 15 -8.94 3.77 -10.45
N LEU A 16 -8.21 3.17 -9.51
CA LEU A 16 -8.74 2.73 -8.22
C LEU A 16 -7.84 3.23 -7.09
N SER A 17 -8.37 4.04 -6.19
CA SER A 17 -7.69 4.36 -4.92
C SER A 17 -8.00 3.26 -3.91
N ILE A 18 -7.18 2.22 -3.89
CA ILE A 18 -7.29 1.07 -2.99
C ILE A 18 -5.95 0.80 -2.31
N PRO A 19 -5.94 0.18 -1.12
CA PRO A 19 -4.69 -0.10 -0.43
C PRO A 19 -3.97 -1.28 -1.08
N VAL A 20 -2.65 -1.18 -1.19
CA VAL A 20 -1.80 -2.22 -1.78
C VAL A 20 -0.85 -2.79 -0.74
N ILE A 21 -0.79 -4.13 -0.67
CA ILE A 21 0.15 -4.86 0.18
C ILE A 21 1.10 -5.63 -0.74
N PHE A 22 2.39 -5.31 -0.70
CA PHE A 22 3.41 -6.01 -1.46
C PHE A 22 3.90 -7.24 -0.69
N VAL A 23 4.13 -8.34 -1.41
CA VAL A 23 4.60 -9.60 -0.82
C VAL A 23 5.83 -10.10 -1.58
N THR A 24 7.00 -10.14 -0.93
CA THR A 24 8.29 -10.41 -1.59
C THR A 24 9.18 -11.35 -0.79
N ALA A 25 10.09 -12.07 -1.45
CA ALA A 25 11.15 -12.82 -0.77
C ALA A 25 12.42 -11.98 -0.50
N TYR A 26 12.45 -10.75 -1.01
CA TYR A 26 13.60 -9.84 -0.95
C TYR A 26 13.17 -8.47 -0.42
N PRO A 27 12.71 -8.36 0.83
CA PRO A 27 12.24 -7.09 1.42
C PRO A 27 13.32 -6.00 1.41
N GLU A 28 14.59 -6.38 1.54
CA GLU A 28 15.74 -5.47 1.53
C GLU A 28 15.86 -4.62 0.27
N ARG A 29 15.32 -5.09 -0.86
CA ARG A 29 15.30 -4.33 -2.13
C ARG A 29 14.35 -3.13 -2.10
N PHE A 30 13.44 -3.09 -1.12
CA PHE A 30 12.47 -2.02 -0.92
C PHE A 30 12.82 -1.13 0.29
N LEU A 31 13.92 -1.45 1.00
CA LEU A 31 14.42 -0.69 2.16
C LEU A 31 15.61 0.19 1.77
N THR A 32 15.65 0.63 0.52
CA THR A 32 16.73 1.48 0.00
C THR A 32 16.62 2.91 0.52
N GLY A 33 15.50 3.30 1.15
CA GLY A 33 15.27 4.67 1.61
C GLY A 33 14.88 5.63 0.49
N GLU A 34 14.87 5.16 -0.76
CA GLU A 34 14.53 5.98 -1.92
C GLU A 34 13.06 5.81 -2.29
N PRO A 35 12.29 6.91 -2.36
CA PRO A 35 10.87 6.84 -2.70
C PRO A 35 10.66 6.41 -4.17
N PRO A 36 9.53 5.75 -4.48
CA PRO A 36 8.42 5.44 -3.59
C PRO A 36 8.60 4.10 -2.85
N GLU A 37 8.66 4.14 -1.51
CA GLU A 37 8.57 2.94 -0.68
C GLU A 37 7.10 2.49 -0.55
N PRO A 38 6.81 1.18 -0.63
CA PRO A 38 5.45 0.69 -0.46
C PRO A 38 4.97 0.86 0.98
N ALA A 39 3.77 1.41 1.16
CA ALA A 39 3.18 1.66 2.49
C ALA A 39 2.97 0.37 3.32
N PHE A 40 2.75 -0.78 2.65
CA PHE A 40 2.63 -2.08 3.29
C PHE A 40 3.46 -3.13 2.53
N LEU A 41 4.41 -3.76 3.23
CA LEU A 41 5.30 -4.80 2.69
C LEU A 41 5.34 -6.01 3.63
N ILE A 42 5.22 -7.21 3.07
CA ILE A 42 5.32 -8.49 3.80
C ILE A 42 6.40 -9.36 3.16
N ALA A 43 7.34 -9.84 3.97
CA ALA A 43 8.37 -10.78 3.55
C ALA A 43 7.82 -12.23 3.49
N LYS A 44 8.25 -13.01 2.49
CA LYS A 44 8.05 -14.46 2.43
C LYS A 44 9.20 -15.19 3.12
N PRO A 45 8.93 -16.31 3.81
CA PRO A 45 7.61 -16.84 4.16
C PRO A 45 6.96 -15.98 5.26
N PHE A 46 5.62 -15.89 5.26
CA PHE A 46 4.86 -15.13 6.26
C PHE A 46 3.90 -16.02 7.04
N ASN A 47 3.61 -15.61 8.28
CA ASN A 47 2.53 -16.17 9.08
C ASN A 47 1.18 -15.61 8.57
N VAL A 48 0.18 -16.49 8.43
CA VAL A 48 -1.20 -16.15 8.04
C VAL A 48 -1.83 -15.14 9.00
N GLU A 49 -1.56 -15.23 10.30
CA GLU A 49 -2.07 -14.27 11.28
C GLU A 49 -1.49 -12.88 11.07
N SER A 50 -0.20 -12.78 10.77
CA SER A 50 0.46 -11.52 10.43
C SER A 50 -0.13 -10.91 9.15
N LEU A 51 -0.36 -11.73 8.11
CA LEU A 51 -1.01 -11.27 6.88
C LEU A 51 -2.43 -10.73 7.15
N LYS A 52 -3.24 -11.45 7.94
CA LYS A 52 -4.58 -10.99 8.33
C LYS A 52 -4.54 -9.65 9.08
N ALA A 53 -3.58 -9.48 10.00
CA ALA A 53 -3.41 -8.25 10.75
C ALA A 53 -3.03 -7.06 9.84
N VAL A 54 -2.15 -7.27 8.86
CA VAL A 54 -1.77 -6.22 7.90
C VAL A 54 -2.94 -5.85 6.99
N ILE A 55 -3.70 -6.83 6.49
CA ILE A 55 -4.91 -6.58 5.69
C ILE A 55 -5.91 -5.74 6.48
N SER A 56 -6.15 -6.09 7.75
CA SER A 56 -7.02 -5.31 8.64
C SER A 56 -6.52 -3.87 8.75
N GLN A 57 -5.25 -3.66 9.05
CA GLN A 57 -4.65 -2.33 9.18
C GLN A 57 -4.79 -1.49 7.91
N ALA A 58 -4.52 -2.08 6.74
CA ALA A 58 -4.64 -1.41 5.45
C ALA A 58 -6.08 -0.91 5.19
N LEU A 59 -7.08 -1.76 5.46
CA LEU A 59 -8.50 -1.40 5.32
C LEU A 59 -8.95 -0.32 6.32
N PHE A 60 -8.38 -0.28 7.52
CA PHE A 60 -8.69 0.77 8.50
C PHE A 60 -7.99 2.10 8.18
N PHE A 61 -6.80 2.06 7.60
CA PHE A 61 -6.03 3.26 7.26
C PHE A 61 -6.70 4.09 6.16
N GLU A 62 -7.22 3.44 5.10
CA GLU A 62 -7.98 4.14 4.05
C GLU A 62 -9.21 4.86 4.59
N ARG A 63 -9.96 4.22 5.50
CA ARG A 63 -11.15 4.85 6.12
C ARG A 63 -10.81 6.11 6.93
N ARG A 64 -9.55 6.29 7.32
CA ARG A 64 -9.06 7.47 8.04
C ARG A 64 -8.48 8.50 7.07
N ALA A 65 -7.78 8.07 6.01
CA ALA A 65 -7.25 8.94 4.95
C ALA A 65 -8.39 9.64 4.18
N GLY A 66 -9.39 8.89 3.71
CA GLY A 66 -10.56 9.48 3.03
C GLY A 66 -11.40 10.39 3.93
N ARG A 67 -11.37 10.18 5.26
CA ARG A 67 -12.01 11.08 6.25
C ARG A 67 -11.24 12.38 6.48
N ARG A 68 -9.92 12.39 6.26
CA ARG A 68 -9.09 13.60 6.37
C ARG A 68 -9.31 14.54 5.20
N GLU A 69 -9.46 14.02 3.98
CA GLU A 69 -9.81 14.84 2.80
C GLU A 69 -11.21 15.46 2.92
N GLN A 70 -12.17 14.75 3.50
CA GLN A 70 -13.54 15.27 3.70
C GLN A 70 -13.65 16.35 4.80
N ASN A 71 -12.74 16.35 5.77
CA ASN A 71 -12.71 17.30 6.88
C ASN A 71 -11.66 18.40 6.71
N ALA A 72 -10.93 18.44 5.59
CA ALA A 72 -10.06 19.56 5.28
C ALA A 72 -10.96 20.80 5.07
N PRO A 73 -10.69 21.93 5.75
CA PRO A 73 -11.42 23.16 5.46
C PRO A 73 -11.23 23.44 3.97
N ARG A 74 -12.34 23.61 3.23
CA ARG A 74 -12.29 24.16 1.88
C ARG A 74 -11.81 25.59 2.03
N VAL A 75 -10.48 25.78 2.05
CA VAL A 75 -9.86 27.08 1.95
C VAL A 75 -10.31 27.62 0.60
N GLY A 76 -11.15 28.65 0.65
CA GLY A 76 -11.90 29.13 -0.49
C GLY A 76 -11.01 29.61 -1.63
N MET A 77 -11.47 29.38 -2.85
CA MET A 77 -11.94 30.42 -3.78
C MET A 77 -12.77 29.76 -4.88
#